data_AF-A0A7V8N1A2-F1
#
_entry.id   AF-A0A7V8N1A2-F1
#
_cell.length_a   1.000
_cell.length_b   1.000
_cell.length_c   1.000
_cell.angle_alpha   90.00
_cell.angle_beta   90.00
_cell.angle_gamma   90.00
#
_symmetry.space_group_name_H-M   'P 1'
#
loop_
_entity.id
_entity.type
_entity.pdbx_description
1 polymer ?
#
loop_
_entity_poly.entity_id
_entity_poly.type
_entity_poly.pdbx_seq_one_letter_code
_entity_poly.pdbx_strand_id
1 'polypeptide(L)' 'MSKEKICRVCGRIITDEKNKTGLCPKYQKVRNNIAGLGLLASLGIGLKKYGPKIASAAIKLVKK' A
#
# COMPACT_ATOMS: atom_id res chain seq x y z
N MET A 1 -3.19 -30.37 -13.51
CA MET A 1 -2.84 -30.52 -12.09
C MET A 1 -2.68 -29.13 -11.50
N SER A 2 -3.78 -28.55 -11.00
CA SER A 2 -3.73 -27.24 -10.35
C SER A 2 -2.91 -27.40 -9.07
N LYS A 3 -1.67 -26.91 -9.07
CA LYS A 3 -0.80 -26.91 -7.88
C LYS A 3 -1.57 -26.20 -6.78
N GLU A 4 -2.01 -26.96 -5.79
CA GLU A 4 -2.77 -26.43 -4.65
C GLU A 4 -1.95 -25.30 -4.02
N LYS A 5 -2.48 -24.08 -4.09
CA LYS A 5 -1.80 -22.91 -3.53
C LYS A 5 -2.08 -22.90 -2.05
N ILE A 6 -1.06 -22.98 -1.22
CA ILE A 6 -1.24 -22.93 0.24
C ILE A 6 -0.96 -21.50 0.71
N CYS A 7 -1.78 -20.99 1.62
CA CYS A 7 -1.54 -19.71 2.25
C CYS A 7 -0.28 -19.79 3.11
N ARG A 8 0.71 -18.93 2.81
CA ARG A 8 2.00 -18.91 3.51
C ARG A 8 1.93 -18.54 4.99
N VAL A 9 0.81 -17.99 5.45
CA VAL A 9 0.66 -17.49 6.83
C VAL A 9 -0.17 -18.43 7.69
N CYS A 10 -1.28 -18.97 7.17
CA CYS A 10 -2.17 -19.82 7.95
C CYS A 10 -2.25 -21.27 7.46
N GLY A 11 -1.52 -21.65 6.42
CA GLY A 11 -1.49 -23.02 5.92
C GLY A 11 -2.78 -23.49 5.24
N ARG A 12 -3.81 -22.64 5.11
CA ARG A 12 -5.06 -23.01 4.44
C ARG A 12 -4.85 -23.12 2.93
N ILE A 13 -5.50 -24.12 2.33
CA ILE A 13 -5.57 -24.28 0.88
C ILE A 13 -6.35 -23.10 0.29
N ILE A 14 -5.72 -22.44 -0.67
CA ILE A 14 -6.30 -21.37 -1.47
C ILE A 14 -6.90 -22.04 -2.69
N THR A 15 -8.23 -22.08 -2.72
CA THR A 15 -9.01 -22.60 -3.84
C THR A 15 -9.06 -21.62 -5.02
N ASP A 16 -8.68 -20.37 -4.80
CA ASP A 16 -8.67 -19.34 -5.83
C ASP A 16 -7.41 -19.46 -6.71
N GLU A 17 -7.60 -19.93 -7.96
CA GLU A 17 -6.51 -20.09 -8.93
C GLU A 17 -5.89 -18.74 -9.35
N LYS A 18 -6.69 -17.66 -9.34
CA LYS A 18 -6.27 -16.30 -9.70
C LYS A 18 -5.43 -15.62 -8.61
N ASN A 19 -5.31 -16.22 -7.44
CA ASN A 19 -4.55 -15.65 -6.33
C ASN A 19 -3.04 -15.70 -6.66
N LYS A 20 -2.47 -14.54 -6.96
CA LYS A 20 -1.03 -14.34 -7.22
C LYS A 20 -0.22 -14.10 -5.94
N THR A 21 -0.90 -13.78 -4.84
CA THR A 21 -0.24 -13.35 -3.59
C THR A 21 0.17 -14.49 -2.68
N GLY A 22 -0.41 -15.70 -2.85
CA GLY A 22 -0.17 -16.83 -1.96
C GLY A 22 -0.67 -16.59 -0.52
N LEU A 23 -1.61 -15.65 -0.36
CA LEU A 23 -2.23 -15.28 0.90
C LEU A 23 -3.73 -15.51 0.82
N CYS A 24 -4.33 -16.04 1.88
CA CYS A 24 -5.78 -16.15 1.95
C CYS A 24 -6.41 -14.75 2.08
N PRO A 25 -7.70 -14.57 1.73
CA PRO A 25 -8.34 -13.25 1.69
C PRO A 25 -8.25 -12.48 3.02
N LYS A 26 -8.21 -13.19 4.16
CA LYS A 26 -8.01 -12.59 5.49
C LYS A 26 -6.68 -11.82 5.59
N TYR A 27 -5.56 -12.44 5.20
CA TYR A 27 -4.24 -11.80 5.28
C TYR A 27 -3.96 -10.86 4.12
N GLN A 28 -4.58 -11.09 2.96
CA GLN A 28 -4.50 -10.16 1.84
C GLN A 28 -5.12 -8.81 2.22
N LYS A 29 -6.27 -8.82 2.91
CA LYS A 29 -6.91 -7.60 3.42
C LYS A 29 -6.01 -6.85 4.40
N VAL A 30 -5.40 -7.55 5.35
CA VAL A 30 -4.46 -6.94 6.31
C VAL A 30 -3.27 -6.32 5.60
N ARG A 31 -2.65 -7.03 4.64
CA ARG A 31 -1.53 -6.51 3.85
C ARG A 31 -1.90 -5.24 3.09
N ASN A 32 -3.05 -5.20 2.44
CA ASN A 32 -3.51 -4.00 1.72
C ASN A 32 -3.75 -2.81 2.67
N ASN A 33 -4.30 -3.05 3.86
CA ASN A 33 -4.49 -1.99 4.85
C ASN A 33 -3.14 -1.45 5.36
N ILE A 34 -2.17 -2.31 5.65
CA ILE A 34 -0.83 -1.89 6.10
C ILE A 34 -0.09 -1.15 4.99
N ALA A 35 -0.13 -1.67 3.75
CA ALA A 35 0.49 -1.01 2.60
C ALA A 35 -0.14 0.38 2.34
N GLY A 36 -1.46 0.47 2.41
CA GLY A 36 -2.16 1.75 2.28
C GLY A 36 -1.81 2.73 3.40
N LEU A 37 -1.69 2.25 4.64
CA LEU A 37 -1.31 3.08 5.78
C LEU A 37 0.14 3.57 5.68
N GLY A 38 1.08 2.72 5.27
CA GLY A 38 2.48 3.10 5.06
C GLY A 38 2.64 4.13 3.93
N LEU A 39 1.84 4.00 2.87
CA LEU A 39 1.84 4.94 1.74
C LEU A 39 1.22 6.29 2.14
N LEU A 40 0.12 6.29 2.91
CA LEU A 40 -0.47 7.50 3.49
C LEU A 40 0.45 8.18 4.49
N ALA A 41 1.12 7.42 5.36
CA ALA A 41 2.04 7.96 6.34
C ALA A 41 3.27 8.61 5.68
N SER A 42 3.84 7.96 4.66
CA SER A 42 4.97 8.51 3.90
C SER A 42 4.59 9.75 3.09
N LEU A 43 3.40 9.76 2.48
CA LEU A 43 2.86 10.96 1.83
C LEU A 43 2.61 12.09 2.83
N GLY A 44 2.00 11.80 3.99
CA GLY A 44 1.71 12.80 5.02
C GLY A 44 2.98 13.41 5.61
N ILE A 45 4.01 12.60 5.86
CA ILE A 45 5.33 13.08 6.33
C ILE A 45 6.04 13.88 5.24
N GLY A 46 6.01 13.41 3.98
CA GLY A 46 6.58 14.11 2.84
C GLY A 46 5.93 15.47 2.62
N LEU A 47 4.59 15.53 2.62
CA LEU A 47 3.82 16.77 2.54
C LEU A 47 4.07 17.69 3.74
N LYS A 48 4.20 17.16 4.96
CA LYS A 48 4.49 18.02 6.11
C LYS A 48 5.91 18.59 6.08
N LYS A 49 6.88 17.80 5.62
CA LYS A 49 8.30 18.19 5.57
C LYS A 49 8.62 19.12 4.40
N TYR A 50 8.04 18.86 3.22
CA TYR A 50 8.34 19.60 2.00
C TYR A 50 7.22 20.55 1.57
N GLY A 51 5.99 20.36 2.05
CA GLY A 51 4.83 21.21 1.76
C GLY A 51 5.06 22.70 1.99
N PRO A 52 5.63 23.17 3.11
CA PRO A 52 5.89 24.60 3.29
C PRO A 52 6.90 25.17 2.28
N LYS A 53 7.90 24.38 1.85
CA LYS A 53 8.84 24.78 0.77
C LYS A 53 8.15 24.88 -0.59
N ILE A 54 7.30 23.90 -0.91
CA ILE A 54 6.55 23.87 -2.17
C ILE A 54 5.52 25.00 -2.21
N ALA A 55 4.78 25.22 -1.12
CA ALA A 55 3.82 26.32 -1.00
C ALA A 55 4.49 27.69 -1.11
N SER A 56 5.64 27.88 -0.44
CA SER A 56 6.40 29.14 -0.52
C SER A 56 6.94 29.40 -1.93
N ALA A 57 7.39 28.36 -2.64
CA ALA A 57 7.81 28.47 -4.03
C ALA A 57 6.63 28.80 -4.96
N ALA A 58 5.48 28.14 -4.77
CA ALA A 58 4.26 28.40 -5.54
C ALA A 58 3.75 29.85 -5.36
N ILE A 59 3.74 30.35 -4.11
CA ILE A 59 3.33 31.74 -3.82
C ILE A 59 4.27 32.75 -4.50
N LYS A 60 5.58 32.48 -4.54
CA LYS A 60 6.56 33.33 -5.25
C LYS A 60 6.37 33.34 -6.76
N LEU A 61 5.91 32.24 -7.36
CA LEU A 61 5.61 32.17 -8.79
C LEU A 61 4.32 32.88 -9.16
N VAL A 62 3.29 32.83 -8.30
CA VAL A 62 2.01 33.52 -8.52
C VAL A 62 2.10 35.03 -8.32
N LYS A 63 3.03 35.50 -7.48
CA LYS A 63 3.28 36.93 -7.26
C LYS A 63 4.15 37.59 -8.33
N LYS A 64 4.68 36.83 -9.28
CA LYS A 64 5.47 37.36 -10.40
C LYS A 64 4.59 37.58 -11.61
#